data_AF-A0A662RFU6-F1
#
_entry.id   AF-A0A662RFU6-F1
#
_cell.length_a   1.000
_cell.length_b   1.000
_cell.length_c   1.000
_cell.angle_alpha   90.00
_cell.angle_beta   90.00
_cell.angle_gamma   90.00
#
_symmetry.space_group_name_H-M   'P 1'
#
loop_
_entity.id
_entity.type
_entity.pdbx_description
1 polymer ?
#
loop_
_entity_poly.entity_id
_entity_poly.type
_entity_poly.pdbx_seq_one_letter_code
_entity_poly.pdbx_strand_id
1 'polypeptide(L)'
;MGRWWHRDKETYIVALNLETKEILLVACKWKKLGENDALGVLHRLKEKSKHVQWPNGSRSEYYGIIAKEMAGKENLRTDGVVAFDLGNFFSR
;
A
#
# COMPACT_ATOMS: atom_id res chain seq x y z
N MET A 1 -4.95 -20.10 -6.61
CA MET A 1 -5.46 -19.19 -5.55
C MET A 1 -4.58 -19.34 -4.31
N GLY A 2 -3.62 -18.45 -4.13
CA GLY A 2 -2.69 -18.49 -2.99
C GLY A 2 -3.31 -17.91 -1.73
N ARG A 3 -3.25 -18.64 -0.60
CA ARG A 3 -3.60 -18.12 0.72
C ARG A 3 -2.50 -17.19 1.21
N TRP A 4 -2.66 -15.90 0.95
CA TRP A 4 -1.76 -14.83 1.37
C TRP A 4 -2.33 -13.93 2.48
N TRP A 5 -3.47 -14.27 3.07
CA TRP A 5 -4.08 -13.48 4.16
C TRP A 5 -3.81 -14.13 5.52
N HIS A 6 -3.03 -13.46 6.37
CA HIS A 6 -2.96 -13.75 7.80
C HIS A 6 -3.61 -12.63 8.62
N ARG A 7 -4.31 -13.07 9.65
CA ARG A 7 -5.35 -12.37 10.38
C ARG A 7 -4.76 -11.33 11.34
N ASP A 8 -4.53 -10.13 10.84
CA ASP A 8 -4.60 -8.88 11.61
C ASP A 8 -5.01 -7.75 10.67
N LYS A 9 -5.94 -6.90 11.11
CA LYS A 9 -6.78 -6.00 10.30
C LYS A 9 -6.00 -4.95 9.47
N GLU A 10 -5.33 -5.38 8.41
CA GLU A 10 -4.72 -4.53 7.40
C GLU A 10 -5.14 -5.08 6.04
N THR A 11 -6.10 -4.40 5.40
CA THR A 11 -6.47 -4.72 4.02
C THR A 11 -5.30 -4.33 3.13
N TYR A 12 -4.64 -5.34 2.56
CA TYR A 12 -3.64 -5.19 1.52
C TYR A 12 -4.32 -5.38 0.18
N ILE A 13 -4.55 -4.31 -0.57
CA ILE A 13 -4.96 -4.43 -1.96
C ILE A 13 -3.70 -4.76 -2.75
N VAL A 14 -3.75 -5.84 -3.52
CA VAL A 14 -2.66 -6.28 -4.38
C VAL A 14 -3.16 -6.23 -5.82
N ALA A 15 -2.58 -5.35 -6.63
CA ALA A 15 -2.79 -5.34 -8.08
C ALA A 15 -1.55 -5.94 -8.75
N LEU A 16 -1.78 -6.88 -9.68
CA LEU A 16 -0.74 -7.63 -10.36
C LEU A 16 -0.81 -7.34 -11.86
N ASN A 17 0.32 -6.99 -12.46
CA ASN A 17 0.49 -7.03 -13.90
C ASN A 17 1.30 -8.28 -14.28
N LEU A 18 0.65 -9.25 -14.92
CA LEU A 18 1.27 -10.54 -15.24
C LEU A 18 2.28 -10.41 -16.39
N GLU A 19 2.08 -9.46 -17.30
CA GLU A 19 2.92 -9.27 -18.49
C GLU A 19 4.24 -8.58 -18.12
N THR A 20 4.16 -7.50 -17.34
CA THR A 20 5.33 -6.72 -16.90
C THR A 20 5.92 -7.19 -15.57
N LYS A 21 5.28 -8.15 -14.89
CA LYS A 21 5.64 -8.64 -13.55
C LYS A 21 5.65 -7.55 -12.48
N GLU A 22 4.72 -6.60 -12.57
CA GLU A 22 4.59 -5.53 -11.57
C GLU A 22 3.60 -5.94 -10.48
N ILE A 23 3.89 -5.54 -9.25
CA ILE A 23 3.00 -5.69 -8.11
C ILE A 23 2.82 -4.35 -7.41
N LEU A 24 1.58 -3.93 -7.22
CA LEU A 24 1.22 -2.80 -6.38
C LEU A 24 0.61 -3.32 -5.09
N LEU A 25 1.26 -3.06 -3.96
CA LEU A 25 0.74 -3.37 -2.63
C LEU A 25 0.26 -2.07 -1.96
N VAL A 26 -0.98 -2.06 -1.51
CA VAL A 26 -1.59 -0.87 -0.89
C VAL A 26 -2.14 -1.21 0.48
N ALA A 27 -1.71 -0.47 1.50
CA ALA A 27 -2.29 -0.55 2.83
C ALA A 27 -3.49 0.41 2.94
N CYS A 28 -4.66 -0.10 3.31
CA CYS A 28 -5.82 0.74 3.61
C CYS A 28 -6.01 0.93 5.12
N LYS A 29 -6.16 2.18 5.55
CA LYS A 29 -6.30 2.61 6.95
C LYS A 29 -7.54 3.48 7.13
N TRP A 30 -8.50 2.98 7.91
CA TRP A 30 -9.73 3.72 8.23
C TRP A 30 -9.53 4.72 9.38
N LYS A 31 -8.49 5.56 9.29
CA LYS A 31 -8.19 6.62 10.28
C LYS A 31 -7.41 7.76 9.63
N LYS A 32 -7.33 8.90 10.32
CA LYS A 32 -6.41 9.97 9.94
C LYS A 32 -4.97 9.55 10.26
N LEU A 33 -4.02 9.91 9.41
CA LEU A 33 -2.60 9.61 9.60
C LEU A 33 -1.77 10.89 9.52
N GLY A 34 -0.86 11.06 10.47
CA GLY A 34 0.28 11.95 10.27
C GLY A 34 1.29 11.36 9.30
N GLU A 35 2.24 12.16 8.82
CA GLU A 35 3.29 11.73 7.91
C GLU A 35 4.14 10.59 8.51
N ASN A 36 4.58 10.73 9.77
CA ASN A 36 5.33 9.67 10.47
C ASN A 36 4.53 8.37 10.64
N ASP A 37 3.21 8.46 10.88
CA ASP A 37 2.35 7.27 10.97
C ASP A 37 2.26 6.56 9.61
N ALA A 38 2.12 7.34 8.53
CA ALA A 38 2.07 6.83 7.16
C ALA A 38 3.38 6.12 6.78
N LEU A 39 4.54 6.72 7.11
CA LEU A 39 5.84 6.10 6.92
C LEU A 39 5.97 4.78 7.70
N GLY A 40 5.51 4.74 8.95
CA GLY A 40 5.49 3.51 9.74
C GLY A 40 4.59 2.42 9.14
N VAL A 41 3.46 2.79 8.53
CA VAL A 41 2.59 1.85 7.81
C VAL A 41 3.27 1.33 6.56
N LEU A 42 3.91 2.20 5.76
CA LEU A 42 4.63 1.83 4.55
C LEU A 42 5.83 0.92 4.86
N HIS A 43 6.56 1.18 5.95
CA HIS A 43 7.64 0.31 6.40
C HIS A 43 7.12 -1.11 6.73
N ARG A 44 6.04 -1.22 7.50
CA ARG A 44 5.42 -2.53 7.80
C ARG A 44 4.88 -3.23 6.55
N LEU A 45 4.36 -2.47 5.60
CA LEU A 45 3.90 -2.99 4.30
C LEU A 45 5.06 -3.57 3.50
N LYS A 46 6.20 -2.88 3.43
CA LYS A 46 7.45 -3.37 2.80
C LYS A 46 8.01 -4.61 3.50
N GLU A 47 7.96 -4.69 4.82
CA GLU A 47 8.40 -5.91 5.51
C GLU A 47 7.48 -7.10 5.20
N LYS A 48 6.17 -6.87 5.14
CA LYS A 48 5.20 -7.93 4.82
C LYS A 48 5.25 -8.37 3.35
N SER A 49 5.59 -7.49 2.41
CA SER A 49 5.69 -7.82 0.98
C SER A 49 6.78 -8.87 0.69
N LYS A 50 7.83 -8.95 1.53
CA LYS A 50 8.88 -9.97 1.46
C LYS A 50 8.34 -11.40 1.60
N HIS A 51 7.18 -11.57 2.25
CA HIS A 51 6.52 -12.87 2.39
C HIS A 51 5.56 -13.21 1.24
N VAL A 52 5.30 -12.27 0.33
CA VAL A 52 4.45 -12.49 -0.84
C VAL A 52 5.23 -13.28 -1.88
N GLN A 53 4.91 -14.57 -2.03
CA GLN A 53 5.55 -15.50 -2.97
C GLN A 53 5.02 -15.31 -4.39
N TRP A 54 5.41 -14.21 -5.07
CA TRP A 54 4.94 -13.92 -6.44
C TRP A 54 5.71 -12.80 -7.16
N PRO A 55 6.29 -13.05 -8.34
CA PRO A 55 7.60 -13.70 -8.54
C PRO A 55 8.78 -12.95 -7.88
N ASN A 56 9.47 -13.59 -6.94
CA ASN A 56 10.42 -12.92 -6.03
C ASN A 56 11.75 -12.43 -6.65
N GLY A 57 12.06 -12.75 -7.90
CA GLY A 57 13.38 -12.47 -8.50
C GLY A 57 13.41 -11.48 -9.67
N SER A 58 12.26 -11.07 -10.22
CA SER A 58 12.21 -10.18 -11.39
C SER A 58 10.99 -9.25 -11.38
N ARG A 59 10.41 -9.00 -10.20
CA ARG A 59 9.23 -8.14 -10.06
C ARG A 59 9.61 -6.71 -9.73
N SER A 60 8.85 -5.78 -10.26
CA SER A 60 8.86 -4.38 -9.82
C SER A 60 7.79 -4.20 -8.75
N GLU A 61 8.17 -3.64 -7.61
CA GLU A 61 7.28 -3.45 -6.47
C GLU A 61 6.90 -1.97 -6.32
N TYR A 62 5.60 -1.72 -6.27
CA TYR A 62 5.01 -0.42 -5.99
C TYR A 62 4.27 -0.48 -4.68
N TYR A 63 4.29 0.64 -3.97
CA TYR A 63 3.71 0.77 -2.65
C TYR A 63 2.68 1.88 -2.64
N GLY A 64 1.61 1.65 -1.89
CA GLY A 64 0.59 2.65 -1.68
C GLY A 64 0.03 2.64 -0.28
N ILE A 65 -0.60 3.75 0.07
CA ILE A 65 -1.33 3.94 1.31
C ILE A 65 -2.61 4.72 1.04
N ILE A 66 -3.71 4.20 1.56
CA ILE A 66 -5.01 4.83 1.55
C ILE A 66 -5.41 5.09 3.00
N ALA A 67 -5.73 6.32 3.36
CA ALA A 67 -6.16 6.70 4.72
C ALA A 67 -7.52 7.40 4.70
N LYS A 68 -8.15 7.65 5.86
CA LYS A 68 -9.32 8.55 5.90
C LYS A 68 -8.93 9.96 5.43
N GLU A 69 -7.78 10.42 5.92
CA GLU A 69 -7.11 11.68 5.61
C GLU A 69 -5.62 11.54 6.00
N MET A 70 -4.70 12.13 5.24
CA MET A 70 -3.26 12.00 5.46
C MET A 70 -2.52 13.32 5.26
N ALA A 71 -1.71 13.68 6.26
CA ALA A 71 -0.75 14.78 6.13
C ALA A 71 0.52 14.31 5.40
N GLY A 72 1.18 15.21 4.65
CA GLY A 72 2.44 14.91 3.96
C GLY A 72 2.31 14.00 2.72
N LYS A 73 1.10 13.78 2.21
CA LYS A 73 0.84 12.89 1.08
C LYS A 73 1.56 13.28 -0.21
N GLU A 74 1.83 14.56 -0.43
CA GLU A 74 2.58 15.02 -1.60
C GLU A 74 4.06 14.59 -1.51
N ASN A 75 4.68 14.63 -0.32
CA ASN A 75 6.05 14.12 -0.13
C ASN A 75 6.12 12.63 -0.46
N LEU A 76 5.16 11.85 0.04
CA LEU A 76 5.07 10.42 -0.28
C LEU A 76 4.93 10.16 -1.79
N ARG A 77 4.15 10.99 -2.49
CA ARG A 77 3.99 10.88 -3.96
C ARG A 77 5.27 11.25 -4.71
N THR A 78 6.01 12.25 -4.26
CA THR A 78 7.34 12.57 -4.80
C THR A 78 8.30 11.37 -4.69
N ASP A 79 8.17 10.58 -3.62
CA ASP A 79 8.92 9.34 -3.41
C ASP A 79 8.36 8.12 -4.19
N GLY A 80 7.40 8.33 -5.09
CA GLY A 80 6.79 7.27 -5.92
C GLY A 80 5.75 6.41 -5.18
N VAL A 81 5.28 6.83 -4.01
CA VAL A 81 4.22 6.14 -3.27
C VAL A 81 2.84 6.58 -3.76
N VAL A 82 1.97 5.60 -3.99
CA VAL A 82 0.56 5.85 -4.29
C VAL A 82 -0.17 6.26 -3.00
N ALA A 83 -0.40 7.57 -2.79
CA ALA A 83 -1.05 8.08 -1.58
C ALA A 83 -2.43 8.70 -1.86
N PHE A 84 -3.47 8.23 -1.16
CA PHE A 84 -4.86 8.71 -1.31
C PHE A 84 -5.62 8.85 0.01
N ASP A 85 -6.59 9.78 0.00
CA ASP A 85 -7.55 9.99 1.08
C ASP A 85 -8.92 9.42 0.68
N LEU A 86 -9.54 8.65 1.58
CA LEU A 86 -10.91 8.13 1.42
C LEU A 86 -11.96 9.23 1.46
N GLY A 87 -11.68 10.34 2.17
CA GLY A 87 -12.55 11.52 2.19
C GLY A 87 -12.90 12.04 0.80
N ASN A 88 -12.03 11.83 -0.19
CA ASN A 88 -12.24 12.24 -1.58
C ASN A 88 -13.23 11.35 -2.35
N PHE A 89 -13.59 10.16 -1.85
CA PHE A 89 -14.50 9.23 -2.54
C PHE A 89 -15.98 9.44 -2.17
N PHE A 90 -16.26 10.05 -1.01
CA PHE A 90 -17.63 10.23 -0.50
C PHE A 90 -18.13 11.68 -0.61
N SER A 91 -17.35 12.58 -1.20
CA SER A 91 -17.71 13.99 -1.41
C SER A 91 -18.40 14.24 -2.77
N ARG A 92 -19.22 13.29 -3.25
CA ARG A 92 -20.07 13.45 -4.44
C ARG A 92 -21.53 13.50 -4.03
#